data_AF-A0A939JN04-F1
#
_entry.id   AF-A0A939JN04-F1
#
_cell.length_a   1.000
_cell.length_b   1.000
_cell.length_c   1.000
_cell.angle_alpha   90.00
_cell.angle_beta   90.00
_cell.angle_gamma   90.00
#
_symmetry.space_group_name_H-M   'P 1'
#
loop_
_entity.id
_entity.type
_entity.pdbx_description
1 polymer ?
#
loop_
_entity_poly.entity_id
_entity_poly.type
_entity_poly.pdbx_seq_one_letter_code
_entity_poly.pdbx_strand_id
1 'polypeptide(L)' 'DILRECPAWDGRAYNLTVVETTPSTIQVRALVTAKDAGDIWTVRVEVREQMIRWLAEQHPYALPRISTA' A
#
# COMPACT_ATOMS: atom_id res chain seq x y z
N ASP A 1 4.92 10.83 -3.96
CA ASP A 1 5.74 9.66 -4.35
C ASP A 1 5.93 8.82 -3.09
N ILE A 2 5.04 7.83 -2.85
CA ILE A 2 4.84 7.23 -1.51
C ILE A 2 6.12 6.61 -0.94
N LEU A 3 6.82 5.78 -1.73
CA LEU A 3 8.00 5.07 -1.24
C LEU A 3 9.21 6.00 -1.07
N ARG A 4 9.39 6.97 -1.97
CA ARG A 4 10.50 7.92 -1.86
C ARG A 4 10.36 8.88 -0.68
N GLU A 5 9.13 9.08 -0.21
CA GLU A 5 8.83 9.89 0.98
C GLU A 5 8.96 9.10 2.29
N CYS A 6 9.18 7.77 2.24
CA CYS A 6 9.35 6.91 3.42
C CYS A 6 10.83 6.80 3.82
N PRO A 7 11.27 7.38 4.96
CA PRO A 7 12.68 7.36 5.34
C PRO A 7 13.23 5.97 5.68
N ALA A 8 12.36 5.03 6.03
CA ALA A 8 12.74 3.65 6.36
C ALA A 8 12.98 2.79 5.09
N TRP A 9 12.63 3.28 3.90
CA TRP A 9 12.86 2.55 2.65
C TRP A 9 14.31 2.70 2.20
N ASP A 10 14.96 1.58 1.89
CA ASP A 10 16.38 1.54 1.54
C ASP A 10 16.67 1.83 0.05
N GLY A 11 15.64 2.12 -0.74
CA GLY A 11 15.77 2.49 -2.14
C GLY A 11 16.09 1.33 -3.10
N ARG A 12 16.25 0.08 -2.60
CA ARG A 12 16.82 -1.01 -3.41
C ARG A 12 15.83 -1.61 -4.39
N ALA A 13 14.65 -2.01 -3.93
CA ALA A 13 13.62 -2.57 -4.79
C ALA A 13 12.22 -2.35 -4.22
N TYR A 14 11.27 -2.22 -5.13
CA TYR A 14 9.85 -2.29 -4.83
C TYR A 14 9.10 -2.85 -6.02
N ASN A 15 7.92 -3.40 -5.77
CA ASN A 15 7.02 -3.88 -6.81
C ASN A 15 5.57 -3.79 -6.33
N LEU A 16 4.65 -3.48 -7.23
CA LEU A 16 3.22 -3.49 -6.98
C LEU A 16 2.56 -4.37 -8.04
N THR A 17 1.86 -5.42 -7.63
CA THR A 17 1.29 -6.39 -8.56
C THR A 17 -0.11 -6.79 -8.14
N VAL A 18 -1.04 -6.82 -9.10
CA VAL A 18 -2.35 -7.44 -8.90
C VAL A 18 -2.15 -8.95 -8.85
N VAL A 19 -2.50 -9.55 -7.72
CA VAL A 19 -2.34 -10.99 -7.50
C VAL A 19 -3.62 -11.77 -7.77
N GLU A 20 -4.78 -11.14 -7.61
CA GLU A 20 -6.07 -11.77 -7.84
C GLU A 20 -7.15 -10.71 -8.15
N THR A 21 -8.16 -11.10 -8.91
CA THR A 21 -9.35 -10.31 -9.16
C THR A 21 -10.59 -11.18 -8.97
N THR A 22 -11.55 -10.69 -8.21
CA THR A 22 -12.89 -11.28 -8.06
C THR A 22 -13.92 -10.35 -8.71
N PRO A 23 -15.21 -10.73 -8.80
CA PRO A 23 -16.25 -9.84 -9.31
C PRO A 23 -16.41 -8.53 -8.53
N SER A 24 -15.97 -8.47 -7.27
CA SER A 24 -16.15 -7.31 -6.40
C SER A 24 -14.86 -6.75 -5.79
N THR A 25 -13.71 -7.41 -5.97
CA THR A 25 -12.45 -7.00 -5.33
C THR A 25 -11.23 -7.23 -6.24
N ILE A 26 -10.20 -6.40 -6.04
CA ILE A 26 -8.87 -6.60 -6.62
C ILE A 26 -7.90 -6.75 -5.46
N GLN A 27 -7.12 -7.83 -5.45
CA GLN A 27 -6.06 -8.02 -4.48
C GLN A 27 -4.73 -7.53 -5.07
N VAL A 28 -4.09 -6.61 -4.36
CA VAL A 28 -2.82 -6.01 -4.77
C VAL A 28 -1.75 -6.33 -3.72
N ARG A 29 -0.60 -6.80 -4.18
CA ARG A 29 0.58 -7.06 -3.35
C ARG A 29 1.62 -5.98 -3.59
N ALA A 30 1.97 -5.26 -2.52
CA ALA A 30 3.15 -4.43 -2.47
C ALA A 30 4.33 -5.22 -1.89
N LEU A 31 5.44 -5.26 -2.62
CA LEU A 31 6.74 -5.76 -2.15
C LEU A 31 7.67 -4.57 -2.03
N VAL A 32 8.37 -4.48 -0.90
CA VAL A 32 9.29 -3.39 -0.56
C VAL A 32 10.50 -3.98 0.15
N THR A 33 11.68 -3.43 -0.12
CA THR A 33 12.90 -3.73 0.63
C THR A 33 13.08 -2.77 1.80
N ALA A 34 13.96 -3.11 2.72
CA ALA A 34 14.35 -2.24 3.83
C ALA A 34 15.77 -2.61 4.27
N LYS A 35 16.42 -1.70 5.00
CA LYS A 35 17.81 -1.88 5.43
C LYS A 35 17.96 -3.02 6.43
N ASP A 36 17.02 -3.14 7.37
CA ASP A 36 16.99 -4.17 8.40
C ASP A 36 15.56 -4.57 8.81
N ALA A 37 15.45 -5.48 9.79
CA ALA A 37 14.19 -6.03 10.25
C ALA A 37 13.34 -5.04 11.07
N GLY A 38 13.93 -3.97 11.62
CA GLY A 38 13.16 -2.89 12.23
C GLY A 38 12.51 -2.05 11.14
N ASP A 39 13.30 -1.66 10.14
CA ASP A 39 12.85 -0.84 9.03
C ASP A 39 11.79 -1.52 8.17
N ILE A 40 11.86 -2.85 7.95
CA ILE A 40 10.88 -3.56 7.12
C ILE A 40 9.46 -3.46 7.67
N TRP A 41 9.29 -3.45 8.99
CA TRP A 41 7.99 -3.26 9.61
C TRP A 41 7.49 -1.82 9.36
N THR A 42 8.36 -0.84 9.64
CA THR A 42 8.07 0.58 9.46
C THR A 42 7.64 0.90 8.02
N VAL A 43 8.40 0.46 7.01
CA VAL A 43 8.05 0.69 5.60
C VAL A 43 6.70 0.07 5.24
N ARG A 44 6.41 -1.14 5.73
CA ARG A 44 5.14 -1.82 5.43
C ARG A 44 3.92 -1.08 6.00
N VAL A 45 4.05 -0.50 7.19
CA VAL A 45 2.98 0.28 7.81
C VAL A 45 2.82 1.61 7.05
N GLU A 46 3.92 2.36 6.90
CA GLU A 46 3.92 3.68 6.26
C GLU A 46 3.34 3.61 4.84
N VAL A 47 3.83 2.68 4.01
CA VAL A 47 3.35 2.51 2.63
C VAL A 47 1.86 2.16 2.60
N ARG A 48 1.38 1.31 3.52
CA ARG A 48 -0.05 0.95 3.58
C ARG A 48 -0.92 2.16 3.92
N GLU A 49 -0.53 2.92 4.95
CA GLU A 49 -1.30 4.08 5.37
C GLU A 49 -1.32 5.18 4.30
N GLN A 50 -0.18 5.44 3.66
CA GLN A 50 -0.12 6.40 2.56
C GLN A 50 -0.91 5.94 1.33
N MET A 51 -0.89 4.65 0.99
CA MET A 51 -1.72 4.10 -0.09
C MET A 51 -3.21 4.27 0.20
N ILE A 52 -3.65 4.00 1.45
CA ILE A 52 -5.03 4.19 1.87
C ILE A 52 -5.41 5.67 1.86
N ARG A 53 -4.53 6.56 2.34
CA ARG A 53 -4.74 8.01 2.30
C ARG A 53 -4.92 8.50 0.87
N TRP A 54 -4.02 8.11 -0.03
CA TRP A 54 -4.11 8.45 -1.45
C TRP A 54 -5.41 7.93 -2.08
N LEU A 55 -5.82 6.70 -1.78
CA LEU A 55 -7.11 6.17 -2.23
C LEU A 55 -8.28 7.00 -1.69
N ALA A 56 -8.26 7.37 -0.41
CA ALA A 56 -9.32 8.16 0.20
C ALA A 56 -9.42 9.57 -0.40
N GLU A 57 -8.29 10.22 -0.70
CA GLU A 57 -8.24 11.59 -1.24
C GLU A 57 -8.54 11.65 -2.73
N GLN A 58 -7.98 10.72 -3.51
CA GLN A 58 -8.03 10.78 -4.99
C GLN A 58 -9.13 9.89 -5.58
N HIS A 59 -9.43 8.78 -4.93
CA HIS A 59 -10.38 7.76 -5.43
C HIS A 59 -11.31 7.23 -4.32
N PRO A 60 -12.03 8.10 -3.58
CA PRO A 60 -12.86 7.67 -2.45
C PRO A 60 -13.93 6.64 -2.82
N TYR A 61 -14.33 6.59 -4.09
CA TYR A 61 -15.27 5.60 -4.62
C TYR A 61 -14.69 4.18 -4.73
N ALA A 62 -13.37 4.02 -4.71
CA ALA A 62 -12.70 2.73 -4.77
C ALA A 62 -12.55 2.07 -3.39
N LEU A 63 -12.80 2.80 -2.30
CA LEU A 63 -12.79 2.22 -0.95
C LEU A 63 -14.01 1.31 -0.74
N PRO A 64 -13.85 0.19 0.01
CA PRO A 64 -14.96 -0.67 0.35
C PRO A 64 -16.08 0.12 1.05
N ARG A 65 -17.30 0.01 0.52
CA ARG A 65 -18.49 0.60 1.13
C ARG A 65 -19.27 -0.50 1.83
N ILE A 66 -19.40 -0.39 3.15
CA ILE A 66 -20.32 -1.22 3.91
C ILE A 66 -21.69 -0.54 3.84
N SER A 67 -22.63 -1.14 3.13
CA SER A 67 -24.03 -0.69 3.17
C SER A 67 -24.60 -1.09 4.53
N THR A 68 -24.74 -0.14 5.43
CA THR A 68 -25.51 -0.35 6.67
C THR A 68 -26.99 -0.26 6.32
N ALA A 69 -27.77 -1.28 6.69
CA ALA A 69 -29.23 -1.33 6.50
C ALA A 69 -29.95 -0.49 7.56
#